data_AF-J9EX95-F1
#
_entry.id   AF-J9EX95-F1
#
_cell.length_a   1.000
_cell.length_b   1.000
_cell.length_c   1.000
_cell.angle_alpha   90.00
_cell.angle_beta   90.00
_cell.angle_gamma   90.00
#
_symmetry.space_group_name_H-M   'P 1'
#
loop_
_entity.id
_entity.type
_entity.pdbx_description
1 polymer ?
#
loop_
_entity_poly.entity_id
_entity_poly.type
_entity_poly.pdbx_seq_one_letter_code
_entity_poly.pdbx_strand_id
1 'polypeptide(L)'
;LARRLSPPESLNASLLGGILRRAKSKNGGQTLRDQLERIGLKLPAGRRKSTNVTLLTSLVEGEAQHLAKDFANACSTEFPAKSIAQCRLKKYVTMSVVELEKEKEKFRTTKQLLSGFMDMLRQDNVLFSDKRDNKMQSSMERFSLITHTFGTPAILAGLSTFLMYVQESLDILSHQSTVTGFPMENFLGSNVFCSQQINGIRLNDGIKKFDNRK
;
A
#
# COMPACT_ATOMS: atom_id res chain seq x y z
N LEU A 1 11.54 -9.33 21.48
CA LEU A 1 12.15 -10.64 21.84
C LEU A 1 11.27 -11.51 22.72
N ALA A 2 10.73 -11.00 23.83
CA ALA A 2 9.82 -11.74 24.72
C ALA A 2 8.65 -12.41 23.97
N ARG A 3 7.97 -11.65 23.08
CA ARG A 3 6.88 -12.13 22.21
C ARG A 3 7.21 -13.34 21.33
N ARG A 4 8.50 -13.56 21.02
CA ARG A 4 8.97 -14.63 20.13
C ARG A 4 9.25 -15.93 20.87
N LEU A 5 9.43 -15.85 22.18
CA LEU A 5 9.67 -17.00 23.08
C LEU A 5 8.36 -17.62 23.59
N SER A 6 7.29 -16.82 23.62
CA SER A 6 5.93 -17.21 23.93
C SER A 6 5.15 -17.62 22.67
N PRO A 7 3.96 -18.26 22.81
CA PRO A 7 3.01 -18.37 21.72
C PRO A 7 2.70 -16.99 21.11
N PRO A 8 2.40 -16.89 19.80
CA PRO A 8 2.20 -17.98 18.83
C PRO A 8 3.48 -18.53 18.18
N GLU A 9 4.60 -17.79 18.20
CA GLU A 9 5.83 -18.21 17.48
C GLU A 9 6.64 -19.26 18.24
N SER A 10 6.78 -19.14 19.57
CA SER A 10 7.50 -20.09 20.45
C SER A 10 8.84 -20.60 19.89
N LEU A 11 9.66 -19.69 19.36
CA LEU A 11 10.86 -20.04 18.61
C LEU A 11 11.89 -20.80 19.45
N ASN A 12 12.65 -21.69 18.78
CA ASN A 12 13.78 -22.37 19.38
C ASN A 12 15.08 -21.55 19.21
N ALA A 13 16.13 -21.94 19.93
CA ALA A 13 17.41 -21.23 19.94
C ALA A 13 18.07 -21.11 18.56
N SER A 14 17.97 -22.15 17.73
CA SER A 14 18.58 -22.16 16.41
C SER A 14 17.92 -21.16 15.45
N LEU A 15 16.58 -21.13 15.40
CA LEU A 15 15.84 -20.17 14.59
C LEU A 15 16.04 -18.74 15.10
N LEU A 16 16.00 -18.55 16.42
CA LEU A 16 16.22 -17.25 17.02
C LEU A 16 17.64 -16.73 16.72
N GLY A 17 18.66 -17.60 16.78
CA GLY A 17 20.03 -17.24 16.39
C GLY A 17 20.14 -16.76 14.94
N GLY A 18 19.45 -17.45 14.02
CA GLY A 18 19.39 -17.04 12.61
C GLY A 18 18.71 -15.68 12.41
N ILE A 19 17.56 -15.45 13.05
CA ILE A 19 16.82 -14.19 12.87
C ILE A 19 17.55 -13.01 13.53
N LEU A 20 18.24 -13.25 14.64
CA LEU A 20 19.12 -12.26 15.25
C LEU A 20 20.42 -12.04 14.45
N ARG A 21 20.57 -12.65 13.26
CA ARG A 21 21.74 -12.54 12.39
C ARG A 21 23.05 -12.85 13.12
N ARG A 22 23.01 -13.81 14.05
CA ARG A 22 24.21 -14.23 14.80
C ARG A 22 25.01 -15.23 13.99
N ALA A 23 26.33 -15.07 13.99
CA ALA A 23 27.24 -16.04 13.40
C ALA A 23 27.07 -17.42 14.08
N LYS A 24 27.21 -18.50 13.29
CA LYS A 24 27.19 -19.87 13.79
C LYS A 24 28.43 -20.12 14.65
N SER A 25 28.26 -20.65 15.85
CA SER A 25 29.34 -21.02 16.76
C SER A 25 29.04 -22.34 17.47
N LYS A 26 30.10 -23.06 17.88
CA LYS A 26 30.01 -24.39 18.50
C LYS A 26 29.05 -24.43 19.71
N ASN A 27 29.00 -23.36 20.49
CA ASN A 27 28.17 -23.22 21.69
C ASN A 27 27.08 -22.13 21.57
N GLY A 28 26.76 -21.68 20.36
CA GLY A 28 25.90 -20.50 20.14
C GLY A 28 24.52 -20.59 20.79
N GLY A 29 23.94 -21.79 20.85
CA GLY A 29 22.66 -22.03 21.52
C GLY A 29 22.73 -21.86 23.03
N GLN A 30 23.82 -22.29 23.68
CA GLN A 30 24.02 -22.12 25.12
C GLN A 30 24.26 -20.64 25.44
N THR A 31 25.17 -19.99 24.73
CA THR A 31 25.47 -18.56 24.91
C THR A 31 24.23 -17.68 24.71
N LEU A 32 23.36 -18.01 23.75
CA LEU A 32 22.10 -17.31 23.54
C LEU A 32 21.16 -17.45 24.74
N ARG A 33 21.07 -18.65 25.35
CA ARG A 33 20.25 -18.84 26.56
C ARG A 33 20.80 -18.07 27.74
N ASP A 34 22.11 -18.13 27.98
CA ASP A 34 22.75 -17.41 29.08
C ASP A 34 22.54 -15.89 28.94
N GLN A 35 22.62 -15.36 27.72
CA GLN A 35 22.37 -13.95 27.44
C GLN A 35 20.90 -13.56 27.63
N LEU A 36 19.95 -14.42 27.24
CA LEU A 36 18.52 -14.19 27.48
C LEU A 36 18.19 -14.26 28.97
N GLU A 37 18.80 -15.16 29.72
CA GLU A 37 18.58 -15.31 31.16
C GLU A 37 19.03 -14.07 31.94
N ARG A 38 20.16 -13.45 31.55
CA ARG A 38 20.62 -12.18 32.14
C ARG A 38 19.63 -11.03 31.99
N ILE A 39 18.78 -11.06 30.96
CA ILE A 39 17.71 -10.07 30.74
C ILE A 39 16.34 -10.58 31.21
N GLY A 40 16.30 -11.65 32.00
CA GLY A 40 15.08 -12.21 32.58
C GLY A 40 14.23 -13.06 31.64
N LEU A 41 14.75 -13.47 30.48
CA LEU A 41 14.04 -14.27 29.50
C LEU A 41 14.51 -15.73 29.51
N LYS A 42 13.58 -16.68 29.67
CA LYS A 42 13.87 -18.11 29.64
C LYS A 42 13.61 -18.71 28.27
N LEU A 43 14.62 -19.40 27.71
CA LEU A 43 14.51 -20.16 26.47
C LEU A 43 14.81 -21.65 26.74
N PRO A 44 13.80 -22.53 26.76
CA PRO A 44 13.98 -23.91 27.19
C PRO A 44 14.86 -24.73 26.24
N ALA A 45 15.57 -25.70 26.83
CA ALA A 45 16.34 -26.69 26.10
C ALA A 45 15.44 -27.70 25.36
N GLY A 46 15.89 -28.19 24.21
CA GLY A 46 15.22 -29.29 23.50
C GLY A 46 13.86 -28.96 22.86
N ARG A 47 13.43 -27.68 22.86
CA ARG A 47 12.16 -27.27 22.25
C ARG A 47 12.16 -27.56 20.75
N ARG A 48 11.21 -28.41 20.32
CA ARG A 48 10.97 -28.73 18.91
C ARG A 48 10.25 -27.57 18.20
N LYS A 49 10.44 -27.48 16.88
CA LYS A 49 9.77 -26.49 16.03
C LYS A 49 8.27 -26.83 15.97
N SER A 50 7.42 -26.00 16.57
CA SER A 50 5.96 -26.18 16.59
C SER A 50 5.19 -25.24 15.67
N THR A 51 5.85 -24.24 15.09
CA THR A 51 5.19 -23.16 14.33
C THR A 51 5.73 -23.09 12.90
N ASN A 52 4.82 -22.86 11.94
CA ASN A 52 5.18 -22.60 10.55
C ASN A 52 5.98 -21.31 10.46
N VAL A 53 7.16 -21.38 9.84
CA VAL A 53 8.02 -20.22 9.63
C VAL A 53 7.58 -19.54 8.35
N THR A 54 7.28 -18.25 8.43
CA THR A 54 6.94 -17.40 7.28
C THR A 54 8.01 -16.32 7.08
N LEU A 55 7.89 -15.52 6.02
CA LEU A 55 8.74 -14.34 5.86
C LEU A 55 8.53 -13.32 6.98
N LEU A 56 7.34 -13.24 7.59
CA LEU A 56 7.13 -12.36 8.74
C LEU A 56 7.99 -12.79 9.94
N THR A 57 8.24 -14.09 10.10
CA THR A 57 9.12 -14.62 11.14
C THR A 57 10.59 -14.19 10.96
N SER A 58 11.02 -13.79 9.76
CA SER A 58 12.39 -13.35 9.54
C SER A 58 12.64 -11.91 10.00
N LEU A 59 11.59 -11.11 10.19
CA LEU A 59 11.71 -9.73 10.65
C LEU A 59 12.01 -9.69 12.16
N VAL A 60 12.91 -8.79 12.56
CA VAL A 60 12.92 -8.31 13.94
C VAL A 60 11.90 -7.20 14.11
N GLU A 61 11.47 -6.93 15.35
CA GLU A 61 10.43 -5.95 15.64
C GLU A 61 10.73 -4.55 15.08
N GLY A 62 11.99 -4.11 15.19
CA GLY A 62 12.42 -2.83 14.58
C GLY A 62 12.37 -2.84 13.05
N GLU A 63 12.65 -3.97 12.39
CA GLU A 63 12.51 -4.08 10.94
C GLU A 63 11.04 -4.03 10.51
N ALA A 64 10.15 -4.70 11.25
CA ALA A 64 8.72 -4.67 10.97
C ALA A 64 8.14 -3.25 11.12
N GLN A 65 8.58 -2.49 12.14
CA GLN A 65 8.19 -1.09 12.33
C GLN A 65 8.70 -0.19 11.20
N HIS A 66 9.97 -0.32 10.80
CA HIS A 66 10.52 0.44 9.67
C HIS A 66 9.82 0.06 8.36
N LEU A 67 9.61 -1.23 8.11
CA LEU A 67 8.88 -1.71 6.94
C LEU A 67 7.47 -1.12 6.85
N ALA A 68 6.75 -1.02 7.97
CA ALA A 68 5.43 -0.38 8.00
C ALA A 68 5.49 1.09 7.55
N LYS A 69 6.48 1.83 8.05
CA LYS A 69 6.68 3.25 7.70
C LYS A 69 7.08 3.40 6.24
N ASP A 70 8.06 2.64 5.78
CA ASP A 70 8.55 2.71 4.40
C ASP A 70 7.47 2.29 3.41
N PHE A 71 6.68 1.26 3.74
CA PHE A 71 5.54 0.84 2.95
C PHE A 71 4.46 1.93 2.88
N ALA A 72 4.11 2.56 4.00
CA ALA A 72 3.15 3.66 4.02
C ALA A 72 3.62 4.86 3.18
N ASN A 73 4.91 5.20 3.27
CA ASN A 73 5.51 6.24 2.45
C ASN A 73 5.40 5.90 0.96
N ALA A 74 5.85 4.72 0.54
CA ALA A 74 5.77 4.28 -0.85
C ALA A 74 4.32 4.27 -1.37
N CYS A 75 3.38 3.83 -0.55
CA CYS A 75 1.94 3.91 -0.82
C CYS A 75 1.47 5.35 -1.10
N SER A 76 1.95 6.34 -0.35
CA SER A 76 1.54 7.74 -0.50
C SER A 76 2.27 8.52 -1.60
N THR A 77 3.53 8.16 -1.89
CA THR A 77 4.37 8.91 -2.83
C THR A 77 4.48 8.27 -4.21
N GLU A 78 4.55 6.94 -4.27
CA GLU A 78 4.84 6.22 -5.52
C GLU A 78 3.57 5.65 -6.18
N PHE A 79 2.50 5.43 -5.41
CA PHE A 79 1.30 4.81 -5.97
C PHE A 79 0.57 5.77 -6.93
N PRO A 80 0.34 5.37 -8.20
CA PRO A 80 -0.16 6.28 -9.23
C PRO A 80 -1.70 6.41 -9.21
N ALA A 81 -2.27 6.76 -8.05
CA ALA A 81 -3.72 6.86 -7.83
C ALA A 81 -4.44 7.68 -8.92
N LYS A 82 -3.91 8.88 -9.20
CA LYS A 82 -4.45 9.81 -10.20
C LYS A 82 -4.42 9.23 -11.61
N SER A 83 -3.28 8.68 -12.04
CA SER A 83 -3.14 8.11 -13.39
C SER A 83 -4.09 6.92 -13.59
N ILE A 84 -4.27 6.08 -12.56
CA ILE A 84 -5.23 4.96 -12.59
C ILE A 84 -6.66 5.50 -12.70
N ALA A 85 -7.03 6.49 -11.89
CA ALA A 85 -8.35 7.12 -11.93
C ALA A 85 -8.65 7.74 -13.30
N GLN A 86 -7.70 8.51 -13.85
CA GLN A 86 -7.81 9.07 -15.20
C GLN A 86 -7.99 7.99 -16.26
N CYS A 87 -7.18 6.93 -16.22
CA CYS A 87 -7.27 5.83 -17.19
C CYS A 87 -8.65 5.16 -17.18
N ARG A 88 -9.18 4.85 -16.00
CA ARG A 88 -10.51 4.24 -15.84
C ARG A 88 -11.63 5.18 -16.29
N LEU A 89 -11.56 6.45 -15.89
CA LEU A 89 -12.65 7.41 -16.03
C LEU A 89 -12.72 8.09 -17.40
N LYS A 90 -11.73 7.87 -18.28
CA LYS A 90 -11.79 8.29 -19.70
C LYS A 90 -13.06 7.81 -20.41
N LYS A 91 -13.65 6.68 -20.00
CA LYS A 91 -14.85 6.10 -20.59
C LYS A 91 -16.15 6.84 -20.23
N TYR A 92 -16.11 7.74 -19.25
CA TYR A 92 -17.29 8.38 -18.68
C TYR A 92 -17.66 9.72 -19.37
N VAL A 93 -16.89 10.13 -20.39
CA VAL A 93 -17.10 11.38 -21.15
C VAL A 93 -18.46 11.45 -21.84
N THR A 94 -19.10 10.30 -22.10
CA THR A 94 -20.39 10.22 -22.81
C THR A 94 -21.59 9.95 -21.90
N MET A 95 -21.43 9.97 -20.57
CA MET A 95 -22.52 9.66 -19.64
C MET A 95 -23.45 10.85 -19.38
N SER A 96 -24.73 10.57 -19.14
CA SER A 96 -25.69 11.60 -18.74
C SER A 96 -25.40 12.13 -17.33
N VAL A 97 -25.90 13.32 -17.00
CA VAL A 97 -25.74 13.95 -15.68
C VAL A 97 -26.25 13.05 -14.55
N VAL A 98 -27.38 12.38 -14.76
CA VAL A 98 -27.99 11.48 -13.77
C VAL A 98 -27.11 10.26 -13.51
N GLU A 99 -26.53 9.67 -14.56
CA GLU A 99 -25.64 8.52 -14.40
C GLU A 99 -24.31 8.92 -13.77
N LEU A 100 -23.81 10.11 -14.08
CA LEU A 100 -22.60 10.68 -13.48
C LEU A 100 -22.76 10.88 -11.97
N GLU A 101 -23.88 11.44 -11.51
CA GLU A 101 -24.15 11.60 -10.07
C GLU A 101 -24.33 10.26 -9.37
N LYS A 102 -24.99 9.28 -10.00
CA LYS A 102 -25.06 7.91 -9.47
C LYS A 102 -23.68 7.29 -9.30
N GLU A 103 -22.75 7.55 -10.23
CA GLU A 103 -21.39 7.05 -10.13
C GLU A 103 -20.61 7.74 -9.00
N LYS A 104 -20.69 9.08 -8.89
CA LYS A 104 -20.09 9.82 -7.78
C LYS A 104 -20.58 9.30 -6.43
N GLU A 105 -21.86 8.97 -6.33
CA GLU A 105 -22.41 8.46 -5.08
C GLU A 105 -21.79 7.13 -4.64
N LYS A 106 -21.47 6.24 -5.57
CA LYS A 106 -20.73 5.00 -5.27
C LYS A 106 -19.36 5.30 -4.64
N PHE A 107 -18.65 6.29 -5.18
CA PHE A 107 -17.35 6.72 -4.61
C PHE A 107 -17.51 7.36 -3.22
N ARG A 108 -18.53 8.20 -3.00
CA ARG A 108 -18.80 8.80 -1.68
C ARG A 108 -19.15 7.74 -0.64
N THR A 109 -20.04 6.81 -0.97
CA THR A 109 -20.41 5.68 -0.11
C THR A 109 -19.17 4.82 0.21
N THR A 110 -18.32 4.54 -0.79
CA THR A 110 -17.07 3.78 -0.59
C THR A 110 -16.12 4.52 0.35
N LYS A 111 -15.93 5.83 0.16
CA LYS A 111 -15.08 6.66 1.03
C LYS A 111 -15.52 6.62 2.49
N GLN A 112 -16.83 6.74 2.75
CA GLN A 112 -17.39 6.70 4.10
C GLN A 112 -17.19 5.33 4.76
N LEU A 113 -17.48 4.25 4.04
CA LEU A 113 -17.31 2.87 4.54
C LEU A 113 -15.85 2.59 4.93
N LEU A 114 -14.91 2.95 4.05
CA LEU A 114 -13.47 2.76 4.30
C LEU A 114 -12.99 3.58 5.48
N SER A 115 -13.41 4.84 5.58
CA SER A 115 -13.01 5.72 6.69
C SER A 115 -13.49 5.16 8.03
N GLY A 116 -14.75 4.71 8.11
CA GLY A 116 -15.28 4.09 9.32
C GLY A 116 -14.53 2.82 9.73
N PHE A 117 -14.18 1.96 8.76
CA PHE A 117 -13.38 0.77 9.03
C PHE A 117 -11.95 1.10 9.49
N MET A 118 -11.31 2.10 8.88
CA MET A 118 -9.98 2.56 9.26
C MET A 118 -9.96 3.16 10.67
N ASP A 119 -10.98 3.92 11.06
CA ASP A 119 -11.08 4.49 12.39
C ASP A 119 -11.24 3.41 13.46
N MET A 120 -12.00 2.35 13.16
CA MET A 120 -12.10 1.16 14.03
C MET A 120 -10.73 0.49 14.23
N LEU A 121 -9.94 0.32 13.17
CA LEU A 121 -8.58 -0.26 13.25
C LEU A 121 -7.59 0.62 14.00
N ARG A 122 -7.75 1.95 13.99
CA ARG A 122 -6.89 2.89 14.75
C ARG A 122 -7.21 2.87 16.24
N GLN A 123 -8.46 2.61 16.59
CA GLN A 123 -8.97 2.58 17.97
C GLN A 123 -8.60 1.28 18.73
N ASP A 124 -8.07 0.26 18.05
CA ASP A 124 -7.66 -1.04 18.62
C ASP A 124 -6.74 -0.95 19.85
N ASN A 125 -6.02 0.17 20.04
CA ASN A 125 -5.13 0.34 21.18
C ASN A 125 -5.83 0.82 22.47
N VAL A 126 -7.08 1.32 22.42
CA VAL A 126 -7.71 2.02 23.56
C VAL A 126 -9.12 1.50 23.92
N LEU A 127 -9.87 0.96 22.95
CA LEU A 127 -11.31 0.74 23.12
C LEU A 127 -11.73 -0.65 23.63
N PHE A 128 -10.80 -1.60 23.75
CA PHE A 128 -11.13 -2.99 24.13
C PHE A 128 -10.89 -3.30 25.61
N SER A 129 -10.71 -2.29 26.45
CA SER A 129 -10.58 -2.46 27.91
C SER A 129 -11.92 -2.75 28.61
N ASP A 130 -13.06 -2.53 27.95
CA ASP A 130 -14.38 -2.68 28.57
C ASP A 130 -15.22 -3.75 27.86
N LYS A 131 -15.08 -5.00 28.33
CA LYS A 131 -16.01 -6.14 28.15
C LYS A 131 -16.49 -6.50 26.72
N ARG A 132 -15.80 -6.07 25.66
CA ARG A 132 -16.14 -6.41 24.27
C ARG A 132 -15.45 -7.70 23.84
N ASP A 133 -16.25 -8.75 23.66
CA ASP A 133 -16.00 -9.96 22.88
C ASP A 133 -14.54 -10.44 22.82
N ASN A 134 -14.10 -11.13 23.89
CA ASN A 134 -12.74 -11.65 24.09
C ASN A 134 -12.14 -12.38 22.87
N LYS A 135 -12.99 -12.93 21.98
CA LYS A 135 -12.56 -13.61 20.76
C LYS A 135 -12.01 -12.67 19.69
N MET A 136 -12.58 -11.48 19.53
CA MET A 136 -12.08 -10.50 18.55
C MET A 136 -10.75 -9.92 19.01
N GLN A 137 -10.67 -9.53 20.28
CA GLN A 137 -9.45 -8.99 20.88
C GLN A 137 -8.29 -10.01 20.82
N SER A 138 -8.55 -11.27 21.17
CA SER A 138 -7.53 -12.32 21.05
C SER A 138 -7.11 -12.59 19.60
N SER A 139 -8.03 -12.43 18.64
CA SER A 139 -7.71 -12.55 17.21
C SER A 139 -6.83 -11.39 16.72
N MET A 140 -7.13 -10.16 17.14
CA MET A 140 -6.35 -8.97 16.81
C MET A 140 -4.97 -8.96 17.49
N GLU A 141 -4.90 -9.38 18.75
CA GLU A 141 -3.63 -9.58 19.44
C GLU A 141 -2.80 -10.64 18.73
N ARG A 142 -3.40 -11.78 18.37
CA ARG A 142 -2.71 -12.82 17.60
C ARG A 142 -2.21 -12.30 16.26
N PHE A 143 -3.00 -11.50 15.55
CA PHE A 143 -2.61 -10.88 14.29
C PHE A 143 -1.42 -9.93 14.49
N SER A 144 -1.46 -9.08 15.52
CA SER A 144 -0.36 -8.19 15.90
C SER A 144 0.93 -8.96 16.21
N LEU A 145 0.82 -10.06 16.97
CA LEU A 145 1.95 -10.93 17.31
C LEU A 145 2.55 -11.62 16.09
N ILE A 146 1.72 -12.20 15.20
CA ILE A 146 2.21 -12.95 14.03
C ILE A 146 2.79 -12.04 12.94
N THR A 147 2.33 -10.79 12.88
CA THR A 147 2.81 -9.78 11.92
C THR A 147 3.90 -8.88 12.48
N HIS A 148 4.36 -9.09 13.71
CA HIS A 148 5.35 -8.22 14.37
C HIS A 148 4.90 -6.74 14.35
N THR A 149 3.60 -6.50 14.61
CA THR A 149 2.95 -5.18 14.58
C THR A 149 2.91 -4.47 13.22
N PHE A 150 3.47 -5.06 12.16
CA PHE A 150 3.42 -4.50 10.80
C PHE A 150 2.02 -4.58 10.17
N GLY A 151 1.23 -5.61 10.51
CA GLY A 151 0.00 -5.95 9.80
C GLY A 151 -1.06 -4.84 9.77
N THR A 152 -1.43 -4.32 10.94
CA THR A 152 -2.47 -3.26 11.03
C THR A 152 -2.03 -1.98 10.33
N PRO A 153 -0.82 -1.44 10.55
CA PRO A 153 -0.29 -0.33 9.76
C PRO A 153 -0.28 -0.57 8.25
N ALA A 154 0.08 -1.77 7.79
CA ALA A 154 0.10 -2.10 6.37
C ALA A 154 -1.31 -2.09 5.75
N ILE A 155 -2.30 -2.63 6.47
CA ILE A 155 -3.72 -2.55 6.06
C ILE A 155 -4.15 -1.09 5.97
N LEU A 156 -3.87 -0.28 7.01
CA LEU A 156 -4.22 1.14 7.02
C LEU A 156 -3.56 1.92 5.87
N ALA A 157 -2.29 1.62 5.55
CA ALA A 157 -1.60 2.21 4.40
C ALA A 157 -2.27 1.83 3.07
N GLY A 158 -2.60 0.55 2.88
CA GLY A 158 -3.31 0.07 1.69
C GLY A 158 -4.70 0.71 1.52
N LEU A 159 -5.48 0.82 2.61
CA LEU A 159 -6.78 1.48 2.58
C LEU A 159 -6.66 2.99 2.32
N SER A 160 -5.66 3.65 2.89
CA SER A 160 -5.36 5.07 2.62
C SER A 160 -5.01 5.29 1.15
N THR A 161 -4.23 4.37 0.57
CA THR A 161 -3.87 4.39 -0.86
C THR A 161 -5.11 4.25 -1.74
N PHE A 162 -6.03 3.36 -1.38
CA PHE A 162 -7.28 3.22 -2.10
C PHE A 162 -8.19 4.45 -1.93
N LEU A 163 -8.21 5.07 -0.75
CA LEU A 163 -8.90 6.35 -0.52
C LEU A 163 -8.34 7.48 -1.39
N MET A 164 -7.03 7.55 -1.62
CA MET A 164 -6.44 8.49 -2.57
C MET A 164 -7.01 8.28 -3.97
N TYR A 165 -7.09 7.04 -4.45
CA TYR A 165 -7.72 6.72 -5.74
C TYR A 165 -9.21 7.11 -5.80
N VAL A 166 -9.96 6.87 -4.72
CA VAL A 166 -11.37 7.27 -4.61
C VAL A 166 -11.52 8.79 -4.66
N GLN A 167 -10.65 9.52 -3.97
CA GLN A 167 -10.64 10.99 -3.98
C GLN A 167 -10.31 11.54 -5.37
N GLU A 168 -9.23 11.08 -6.01
CA GLU A 168 -8.86 11.48 -7.37
C GLU A 168 -9.99 11.19 -8.37
N SER A 169 -10.69 10.06 -8.20
CA SER A 169 -11.86 9.72 -9.01
C SER A 169 -13.01 10.73 -8.83
N LEU A 170 -13.32 11.12 -7.60
CA LEU A 170 -14.33 12.13 -7.30
C LEU A 170 -13.96 13.51 -7.87
N ASP A 171 -12.69 13.89 -7.80
CA ASP A 171 -12.20 15.18 -8.31
C ASP A 171 -12.35 15.24 -9.83
N ILE A 172 -11.98 14.16 -10.54
CA ILE A 172 -12.15 14.05 -12.00
C ILE A 172 -13.63 14.11 -12.41
N LEU A 173 -14.50 13.35 -11.74
CA LEU A 173 -15.93 13.34 -12.07
C LEU A 173 -16.59 14.70 -11.77
N SER A 174 -16.11 15.43 -10.76
CA SER A 174 -16.63 16.76 -10.43
C SER A 174 -16.27 17.79 -11.50
N HIS A 175 -15.05 17.74 -12.04
CA HIS A 175 -14.65 18.59 -13.17
C HIS A 175 -15.46 18.29 -14.45
N GLN A 176 -15.78 17.02 -14.73
CA GLN A 176 -16.57 16.67 -15.92
C GLN A 176 -17.98 17.27 -15.90
N SER A 177 -18.61 17.40 -14.73
CA SER A 177 -19.92 18.06 -14.59
C SER A 177 -19.89 19.55 -14.90
N THR A 178 -18.76 20.23 -14.64
CA THR A 178 -18.61 21.67 -14.90
C THR A 178 -18.41 21.96 -16.39
N VAL A 179 -17.76 21.05 -17.13
CA VAL A 179 -17.49 21.21 -18.56
C VAL A 179 -18.73 20.92 -19.40
N THR A 180 -19.58 19.97 -18.99
CA THR A 180 -20.85 19.67 -19.69
C THR A 180 -21.98 20.65 -19.35
N GLY A 181 -21.82 21.49 -18.33
CA GLY A 181 -22.79 22.49 -17.89
C GLY A 181 -22.85 23.78 -18.71
N PHE A 182 -21.96 23.96 -19.69
CA PHE A 182 -22.06 25.04 -20.68
C PHE A 182 -22.61 24.46 -22.00
N PRO A 183 -23.85 24.78 -22.41
CA PRO A 183 -24.29 24.46 -23.75
C PRO A 183 -23.51 25.36 -24.70
N MET A 184 -22.47 24.81 -25.33
CA MET A 184 -21.86 25.41 -26.50
C MET A 184 -22.80 25.12 -27.67
N GLU A 185 -23.86 25.93 -27.79
CA GLU A 185 -24.63 26.01 -29.03
C GLU A 185 -23.73 26.62 -30.12
N ASN A 186 -23.67 25.89 -31.23
CA ASN A 186 -23.26 26.33 -32.56
C ASN A 186 -21.79 26.76 -32.74
N PHE A 187 -20.97 25.79 -33.16
CA PHE A 187 -20.20 25.98 -34.39
C PHE A 187 -20.26 24.71 -35.24
N LEU A 188 -21.01 24.80 -36.35
CA LEU A 188 -20.86 23.89 -37.49
C LEU A 188 -19.40 23.91 -37.95
N GLY A 189 -18.82 22.72 -38.18
CA GLY A 189 -17.47 22.63 -38.75
C GLY A 189 -16.90 21.22 -38.73
N SER A 190 -17.31 20.42 -39.71
CA SER A 190 -16.89 19.06 -40.05
C SER A 190 -15.38 18.79 -39.98
N ASN A 191 -15.06 17.53 -39.63
CA ASN A 191 -13.95 16.64 -40.07
C ASN A 191 -13.31 15.94 -38.85
N VAL A 192 -13.67 14.68 -38.55
CA VAL A 192 -13.03 13.48 -39.11
C VAL A 192 -11.53 13.68 -39.28
N PHE A 193 -10.71 13.15 -38.37
CA PHE A 193 -9.61 12.22 -38.70
C PHE A 193 -8.96 11.67 -37.42
N CYS A 194 -9.19 10.38 -37.19
CA CYS A 194 -8.27 9.51 -36.47
C CYS A 194 -7.12 9.20 -37.43
N SER A 195 -5.85 9.34 -37.01
CA SER A 195 -4.75 8.60 -37.62
C SER A 195 -3.55 8.51 -36.69
N GLN A 196 -3.11 7.26 -36.53
CA GLN A 196 -1.82 6.85 -36.00
C GLN A 196 -0.72 7.09 -37.05
N GLN A 197 0.43 7.58 -36.58
CA GLN A 197 1.79 7.12 -36.91
C GLN A 197 2.45 7.41 -38.28
N ILE A 198 3.78 7.66 -38.20
CA ILE A 198 4.89 7.38 -39.15
C ILE A 198 5.58 8.58 -39.87
N ASN A 199 6.86 8.71 -39.53
CA ASN A 199 8.08 9.10 -40.26
C ASN A 199 8.10 10.21 -41.34
N GLY A 200 9.14 11.06 -41.19
CA GLY A 200 10.08 11.31 -42.28
C GLY A 200 9.90 12.63 -43.03
N ILE A 201 10.59 13.68 -42.58
CA ILE A 201 10.81 14.88 -43.40
C ILE A 201 12.27 14.88 -43.88
N ARG A 202 12.47 14.42 -45.11
CA ARG A 202 13.48 14.98 -46.02
C ARG A 202 12.73 15.83 -47.04
N LEU A 203 13.08 17.10 -47.14
CA LEU A 203 12.82 17.89 -48.34
C LEU A 203 14.18 18.44 -48.81
N ASN A 204 14.51 18.04 -50.03
CA ASN A 204 15.62 18.55 -50.80
C ASN A 204 15.09 19.64 -51.74
N ASP A 205 16.03 20.44 -52.24
CA ASP A 205 16.00 21.25 -53.45
C ASP A 205 15.53 22.71 -53.35
N GLY A 206 16.53 23.58 -53.50
CA GLY A 206 16.42 25.02 -53.68
C GLY A 206 17.78 25.63 -53.99
N ILE A 207 18.35 25.24 -55.13
CA ILE A 207 19.62 25.74 -55.70
C ILE A 207 19.63 27.27 -55.79
N LYS A 208 20.65 27.93 -55.19
CA LYS A 208 21.26 29.16 -55.73
C LYS A 208 22.78 29.15 -55.48
N LYS A 209 23.53 29.13 -56.59
CA LYS A 209 24.96 29.44 -56.70
C LYS A 209 25.22 30.92 -56.38
N PHE A 210 26.37 31.22 -55.76
CA PHE A 210 27.32 32.34 -56.02
C PHE A 210 28.36 32.30 -54.89
N ASP A 211 29.50 31.62 -55.06
CA ASP A 211 30.77 32.04 -55.68
C ASP A 211 31.73 32.83 -54.75
N ASN A 212 32.93 32.24 -54.58
CA ASN A 212 34.25 32.85 -54.47
C ASN A 212 34.64 33.76 -53.27
N ARG A 213 35.54 33.28 -52.39
CA ARG A 213 37.00 33.59 -52.40
C ARG A 213 37.72 33.17 -51.09
N LYS A 214 38.87 32.53 -51.32
CA LYS A 214 40.10 32.36 -50.51
C LYS A 214 40.05 31.46 -49.29
#